data_AF-A0A4U5P1G1-F1
#
_entry.id   AF-A0A4U5P1G1-F1
#
_cell.length_a   1.000
_cell.length_b   1.000
_cell.length_c   1.000
_cell.angle_alpha   90.00
_cell.angle_beta   90.00
_cell.angle_gamma   90.00
#
_symmetry.space_group_name_H-M   'P 1'
#
loop_
_entity.id
_entity.type
_entity.pdbx_description
1 polymer ?
#
loop_
_entity_poly.entity_id
_entity_poly.type
_entity_poly.pdbx_seq_one_letter_code
_entity_poly.pdbx_strand_id
1 'polypeptide(L)'
;MYCINIAIQTFLTSFAYFLMEWFFPSTIHNPRKDSDLIAQKCHEVFIFFRASTMNGYPYFGTLTVFLAYLGYARPLLFARLTKHSKLLIIFAIGYIWTFVNVVLELPRIYMVSFFPIFLPTTNLFLFMWTHVTLNLVLYVIMIWLYALTIAQIQSIRRLLRTSNASSSLRHHWNTLISILIYCTPPNIFTAIALAGFSCDSLNETVGYNIIEQWENIEAYDNWLEVGDVCSDIRIWSQGATNIRLFVSLSTALIAFKEYRKPIVKIVSTIWAYVYYVWKVILFTLLPSVILIRLKSPMKPKSTNPITVNVHTLSAIQ
;
A
#
# COMPACT_ATOMS: atom_id res chain seq x y z
N MET A 1 -9.35 17.10 -3.31
CA MET A 1 -10.20 16.15 -4.07
C MET A 1 -9.40 15.13 -4.86
N TYR A 2 -8.35 15.50 -5.62
CA TYR A 2 -7.62 14.55 -6.49
C TYR A 2 -7.03 13.33 -5.78
N CYS A 3 -6.43 13.51 -4.60
CA CYS A 3 -5.85 12.41 -3.82
C CYS A 3 -6.90 11.45 -3.24
N ILE A 4 -8.17 11.86 -3.18
CA ILE A 4 -9.28 11.01 -2.71
C ILE A 4 -9.49 9.85 -3.68
N ASN A 5 -9.36 10.06 -4.99
CA ASN A 5 -9.60 9.00 -5.97
C ASN A 5 -8.61 7.83 -5.79
N ILE A 6 -7.34 8.15 -5.53
CA ILE A 6 -6.30 7.15 -5.21
C ILE A 6 -6.62 6.48 -3.86
N ALA A 7 -6.98 7.26 -2.84
CA ALA A 7 -7.28 6.75 -1.51
C ALA A 7 -8.53 5.86 -1.47
N ILE A 8 -9.59 6.19 -2.22
CA ILE A 8 -10.81 5.39 -2.34
C ILE A 8 -10.48 4.05 -3.00
N GLN A 9 -9.77 4.08 -4.12
CA GLN A 9 -9.40 2.84 -4.81
C GLN A 9 -8.54 1.95 -3.91
N THR A 10 -7.57 2.55 -3.21
CA THR A 10 -6.75 1.89 -2.20
C THR A 10 -7.59 1.28 -1.08
N PHE A 11 -8.54 2.04 -0.55
CA PHE A 11 -9.43 1.58 0.51
C PHE A 11 -10.31 0.42 0.05
N LEU A 12 -10.91 0.51 -1.15
CA LEU A 12 -11.76 -0.54 -1.71
C LEU A 12 -10.98 -1.85 -1.92
N THR A 13 -9.75 -1.78 -2.43
CA THR A 13 -8.90 -2.95 -2.60
C THR A 13 -8.50 -3.58 -1.26
N SER A 14 -8.09 -2.77 -0.28
CA SER A 14 -7.76 -3.27 1.06
C SER A 14 -8.98 -3.87 1.74
N PHE A 15 -10.15 -3.24 1.60
CA PHE A 15 -11.40 -3.76 2.14
C PHE A 15 -11.79 -5.09 1.47
N ALA A 16 -11.68 -5.19 0.15
CA ALA A 16 -11.90 -6.43 -0.58
C ALA A 16 -10.93 -7.54 -0.12
N TYR A 17 -9.65 -7.21 0.11
CA TYR A 17 -8.69 -8.16 0.69
C TYR A 17 -9.15 -8.68 2.05
N PHE A 18 -9.53 -7.79 2.97
CA PHE A 18 -10.00 -8.20 4.30
C PHE A 18 -11.27 -9.06 4.22
N LEU A 19 -12.21 -8.73 3.33
CA LEU A 19 -13.40 -9.55 3.11
C LEU A 19 -13.03 -10.95 2.60
N MET A 20 -12.10 -11.04 1.65
CA MET A 20 -11.62 -12.32 1.14
C MET A 20 -10.96 -13.16 2.23
N GLU A 21 -10.08 -12.56 3.03
CA GLU A 21 -9.39 -13.24 4.14
C GLU A 21 -10.38 -13.72 5.20
N TRP A 22 -11.42 -12.92 5.47
CA TRP A 22 -12.41 -13.24 6.49
C TRP A 22 -13.36 -14.36 6.07
N PHE A 23 -13.85 -14.33 4.82
CA PHE A 23 -14.85 -15.29 4.34
C PHE A 23 -14.25 -16.54 3.70
N PHE A 24 -13.04 -16.45 3.14
CA PHE A 24 -12.40 -17.52 2.37
C PHE A 24 -10.92 -17.72 2.76
N PRO A 25 -10.61 -17.95 4.05
CA PRO A 25 -9.22 -18.08 4.51
C PRO A 25 -8.47 -19.27 3.88
N SER A 26 -9.18 -20.38 3.60
CA SER A 26 -8.60 -21.56 2.95
C SER A 26 -8.14 -21.27 1.52
N THR A 27 -8.89 -20.44 0.80
CA THR A 27 -8.65 -20.13 -0.61
C THR A 27 -7.44 -19.23 -0.80
N ILE A 28 -7.10 -18.40 0.19
CA ILE A 28 -5.91 -17.55 0.13
C ILE A 28 -4.63 -18.38 0.30
N HIS A 29 -4.66 -19.37 1.21
CA HIS A 29 -3.51 -20.22 1.47
C HIS A 29 -3.38 -21.39 0.49
N ASN A 30 -4.49 -21.87 -0.09
CA ASN A 30 -4.45 -22.96 -1.05
C ASN A 30 -5.58 -22.85 -2.09
N PRO A 31 -5.50 -21.91 -3.05
CA PRO A 31 -6.55 -21.65 -4.03
C PRO A 31 -6.84 -22.85 -4.96
N ARG A 32 -5.94 -23.84 -5.03
CA ARG A 32 -6.10 -25.04 -5.87
C ARG A 32 -6.90 -26.17 -5.22
N LYS A 33 -6.98 -26.22 -3.89
CA LYS A 33 -7.59 -27.36 -3.18
C LYS A 33 -9.09 -27.17 -2.98
N ASP A 34 -9.56 -25.93 -3.04
CA ASP A 34 -10.96 -25.58 -2.90
C ASP A 34 -11.67 -25.77 -4.26
N SER A 35 -12.50 -26.80 -4.37
CA SER A 35 -13.39 -27.04 -5.51
C SER A 35 -14.54 -26.02 -5.62
N ASP A 36 -14.55 -24.99 -4.77
CA ASP A 36 -15.59 -23.98 -4.74
C ASP A 36 -15.32 -22.91 -5.81
N LEU A 37 -16.07 -23.02 -6.90
CA LEU A 37 -16.07 -22.07 -8.02
C LEU A 37 -16.27 -20.62 -7.55
N ILE A 38 -17.06 -20.40 -6.49
CA ILE A 38 -17.33 -19.06 -5.97
C ILE A 38 -16.06 -18.47 -5.37
N ALA A 39 -15.37 -19.23 -4.53
CA ALA A 39 -14.13 -18.78 -3.89
C ALA A 39 -13.04 -18.48 -4.92
N GLN A 40 -12.91 -19.32 -5.95
CA GLN A 40 -11.98 -19.08 -7.07
C GLN A 40 -12.31 -17.78 -7.81
N LYS A 41 -13.58 -17.55 -8.18
CA LYS A 41 -14.00 -16.32 -8.87
C LYS A 41 -13.83 -15.08 -8.01
N CYS A 42 -14.09 -15.18 -6.71
CA CYS A 42 -13.83 -14.10 -5.77
C CYS A 42 -12.34 -13.76 -5.66
N HIS A 43 -11.46 -14.77 -5.66
CA HIS A 43 -10.00 -14.58 -5.68
C HIS A 43 -9.52 -13.90 -6.97
N GLU A 44 -10.02 -14.32 -8.13
CA GLU A 44 -9.73 -13.69 -9.41
C GLU A 44 -10.14 -12.20 -9.42
N VAL A 45 -11.35 -11.89 -8.93
CA VAL A 45 -11.84 -10.51 -8.79
C VAL A 45 -10.96 -9.69 -7.85
N PHE A 46 -10.50 -10.29 -6.74
CA PHE A 46 -9.57 -9.63 -5.82
C PHE A 46 -8.23 -9.31 -6.49
N ILE A 47 -7.63 -10.26 -7.22
CA ILE A 47 -6.40 -10.04 -7.99
C ILE A 47 -6.60 -8.90 -8.98
N PHE A 48 -7.74 -8.88 -9.69
CA PHE A 48 -8.08 -7.82 -10.62
C PHE A 48 -8.12 -6.44 -9.93
N PHE A 49 -8.80 -6.32 -8.78
CA PHE A 49 -8.82 -5.06 -8.03
C PHE A 49 -7.45 -4.65 -7.52
N ARG A 50 -6.64 -5.60 -7.07
CA ARG A 50 -5.26 -5.36 -6.62
C ARG A 50 -4.40 -4.83 -7.77
N ALA A 51 -4.45 -5.48 -8.92
CA ALA A 51 -3.76 -5.05 -10.13
C ALA A 51 -4.25 -3.66 -10.58
N SER A 52 -5.56 -3.40 -10.52
CA SER A 52 -6.14 -2.09 -10.85
C SER A 52 -5.60 -0.97 -10.00
N THR A 53 -5.51 -1.18 -8.69
CA THR A 53 -4.96 -0.16 -7.79
C THR A 53 -3.46 0.01 -8.00
N MET A 54 -2.77 -1.09 -8.30
CA MET A 54 -1.33 -1.06 -8.54
C MET A 54 -0.97 -0.24 -9.77
N ASN A 55 -1.72 -0.43 -10.86
CA ASN A 55 -1.59 0.24 -12.16
C ASN A 55 -2.20 1.64 -12.21
N GLY A 56 -3.23 1.89 -11.41
CA GLY A 56 -3.84 3.21 -11.32
C GLY A 56 -2.90 4.22 -10.71
N TYR A 57 -2.03 3.78 -9.78
CA TYR A 57 -1.18 4.69 -9.02
C TYR A 57 -0.21 5.51 -9.90
N PRO A 58 0.62 4.93 -10.79
CA PRO A 58 1.53 5.72 -11.64
C PRO A 58 0.79 6.80 -12.43
N TYR A 59 -0.38 6.48 -12.99
CA TYR A 59 -1.19 7.45 -13.73
C TYR A 59 -1.75 8.56 -12.84
N PHE A 60 -2.48 8.20 -11.78
CA PHE A 60 -3.13 9.19 -10.91
C PHE A 60 -2.13 9.98 -10.06
N GLY A 61 -1.01 9.36 -9.68
CA GLY A 61 0.12 10.00 -9.03
C GLY A 61 0.74 11.05 -9.93
N THR A 62 1.06 10.69 -11.19
CA THR A 62 1.57 11.63 -12.20
C THR A 62 0.59 12.77 -12.44
N LEU A 63 -0.70 12.47 -12.61
CA LEU A 63 -1.75 13.48 -12.80
C LEU A 63 -1.84 14.41 -11.58
N THR A 64 -1.75 13.88 -10.37
CA THR A 64 -1.80 14.69 -9.13
C THR A 64 -0.62 15.65 -9.06
N VAL A 65 0.61 15.18 -9.32
CA VAL A 65 1.81 16.02 -9.34
C VAL A 65 1.74 17.04 -10.48
N PHE A 66 1.25 16.64 -11.65
CA PHE A 66 1.04 17.53 -12.79
C PHE A 66 0.05 18.64 -12.48
N LEU A 67 -1.10 18.32 -11.88
CA LEU A 67 -2.10 19.31 -11.48
C LEU A 67 -1.57 20.23 -10.38
N ALA A 68 -0.77 19.71 -9.45
CA ALA A 68 -0.10 20.52 -8.43
C ALA A 68 0.90 21.51 -9.07
N TYR A 69 1.72 21.03 -10.00
CA TYR A 69 2.63 21.85 -10.77
C TYR A 69 1.89 22.92 -11.58
N LEU A 70 0.82 22.56 -12.30
CA LEU A 70 0.02 23.51 -13.07
C LEU A 70 -0.67 24.55 -12.19
N GLY A 71 -1.21 24.15 -11.04
CA GLY A 71 -1.81 25.05 -10.07
C GLY A 71 -0.84 26.16 -9.65
N TYR A 72 0.45 25.83 -9.62
CA TYR A 72 1.51 26.78 -9.32
C TYR A 72 2.00 27.55 -10.55
N ALA A 73 2.49 26.85 -11.57
CA ALA A 73 3.17 27.47 -12.71
C ALA A 73 2.22 28.24 -13.61
N ARG A 74 0.95 27.83 -13.68
CA ARG A 74 -0.08 28.39 -14.58
C ARG A 74 -1.47 28.36 -13.92
N PRO A 75 -1.74 29.19 -12.91
CA PRO A 75 -2.98 29.14 -12.13
C PRO A 75 -4.25 29.35 -12.98
N LEU A 76 -4.19 30.18 -14.03
CA LEU A 76 -5.30 30.38 -14.96
C LEU A 76 -5.62 29.11 -15.77
N LEU A 77 -4.58 28.37 -16.20
CA LEU A 77 -4.76 27.10 -16.92
C LEU A 77 -5.31 26.04 -15.97
N PHE A 78 -4.78 25.98 -14.74
CA PHE A 78 -5.29 25.12 -13.70
C PHE A 78 -6.77 25.36 -13.43
N ALA A 79 -7.20 26.60 -13.18
CA ALA A 79 -8.60 26.94 -12.96
C ALA A 79 -9.51 26.54 -14.13
N ARG A 80 -9.01 26.60 -15.38
CA ARG A 80 -9.75 26.13 -16.56
C ARG A 80 -9.84 24.60 -16.63
N LEU A 81 -8.81 23.88 -16.22
CA LEU A 81 -8.74 22.41 -16.23
C LEU A 81 -9.50 21.79 -15.06
N THR A 82 -9.52 22.45 -13.91
CA THR A 82 -10.19 21.96 -12.69
C THR A 82 -11.69 22.27 -12.65
N LYS A 83 -12.25 22.82 -13.73
CA LYS A 83 -13.70 22.81 -13.95
C LYS A 83 -14.21 21.37 -13.85
N HIS A 84 -15.26 21.18 -13.04
CA HIS A 84 -15.77 19.86 -12.65
C HIS A 84 -15.90 18.87 -13.81
N SER A 85 -16.50 19.27 -14.94
CA SER A 85 -16.72 18.40 -16.09
C SER A 85 -15.42 17.92 -16.75
N LYS A 86 -14.43 18.81 -16.91
CA LYS A 86 -13.14 18.44 -17.53
C LYS A 86 -12.35 17.52 -16.63
N LEU A 87 -12.37 17.81 -15.34
CA LEU A 87 -11.69 16.99 -14.36
C LEU A 87 -12.26 15.57 -14.32
N LEU A 88 -13.59 15.44 -14.36
CA LEU A 88 -14.27 14.15 -14.42
C LEU A 88 -13.85 13.36 -15.66
N ILE A 89 -13.79 14.00 -16.83
CA ILE A 89 -13.33 13.37 -18.08
C ILE A 89 -11.88 12.86 -17.93
N ILE A 90 -10.97 13.67 -17.38
CA ILE A 90 -9.57 13.27 -17.18
C ILE A 90 -9.48 12.04 -16.27
N PHE A 91 -10.25 12.02 -15.18
CA PHE A 91 -10.29 10.85 -14.29
C PHE A 91 -10.91 9.62 -14.97
N ALA A 92 -11.99 9.79 -15.73
CA ALA A 92 -12.62 8.69 -16.47
C ALA A 92 -11.65 8.08 -17.49
N ILE A 93 -10.93 8.91 -18.24
CA ILE A 93 -9.85 8.46 -19.14
C ILE A 93 -8.78 7.71 -18.35
N GLY A 94 -8.40 8.23 -17.18
CA GLY A 94 -7.47 7.56 -16.29
C GLY A 94 -7.93 6.17 -15.87
N TYR A 95 -9.18 6.00 -15.45
CA TYR A 95 -9.72 4.70 -15.08
C TYR A 95 -9.81 3.73 -16.25
N ILE A 96 -10.24 4.20 -17.43
CA ILE A 96 -10.24 3.39 -18.66
C ILE A 96 -8.82 2.94 -18.98
N TRP A 97 -7.86 3.86 -18.91
CA TRP A 97 -6.46 3.57 -19.14
C TRP A 97 -5.90 2.55 -18.13
N THR A 98 -6.20 2.71 -16.84
CA THR A 98 -5.85 1.74 -15.81
C THR A 98 -6.44 0.37 -16.10
N PHE A 99 -7.72 0.30 -16.47
CA PHE A 99 -8.39 -0.95 -16.82
C PHE A 99 -7.68 -1.65 -17.99
N VAL A 100 -7.36 -0.91 -19.05
CA VAL A 100 -6.58 -1.44 -20.18
C VAL A 100 -5.24 -1.98 -19.71
N ASN A 101 -4.49 -1.23 -18.89
CA ASN A 101 -3.19 -1.70 -18.38
C ASN A 101 -3.29 -2.95 -17.53
N VAL A 102 -4.33 -3.08 -16.69
CA VAL A 102 -4.56 -4.29 -15.92
C VAL A 102 -4.76 -5.49 -16.83
N VAL A 103 -5.59 -5.34 -17.87
CA VAL A 103 -5.81 -6.42 -18.84
C VAL A 103 -4.52 -6.78 -19.57
N LEU A 104 -3.65 -5.81 -19.88
CA LEU A 104 -2.36 -6.07 -20.52
C LEU A 104 -1.32 -6.71 -19.59
N GLU A 105 -1.39 -6.45 -18.28
CA GLU A 105 -0.46 -6.99 -17.27
C GLU A 105 -0.86 -8.36 -16.75
N LEU A 106 -2.18 -8.66 -16.68
CA LEU A 106 -2.67 -9.89 -16.06
C LEU A 106 -1.92 -11.10 -16.63
N PRO A 107 -1.32 -11.94 -15.75
CA PRO A 107 -0.63 -13.14 -16.18
C PRO A 107 -1.54 -13.94 -17.10
N ARG A 108 -0.94 -14.58 -18.11
CA ARG A 108 -1.65 -15.34 -19.15
C ARG A 108 -2.73 -16.25 -18.56
N ILE A 109 -2.44 -16.90 -17.44
CA ILE A 109 -3.36 -17.77 -16.67
C ILE A 109 -4.70 -17.07 -16.38
N TYR A 110 -4.66 -15.83 -15.90
CA TYR A 110 -5.87 -15.07 -15.57
C TYR A 110 -6.57 -14.55 -16.82
N MET A 111 -5.82 -14.14 -17.84
CA MET A 111 -6.39 -13.72 -19.13
C MET A 111 -7.23 -14.81 -19.77
N VAL A 112 -6.75 -16.06 -19.78
CA VAL A 112 -7.51 -17.21 -20.31
C VAL A 112 -8.77 -17.48 -19.46
N SER A 113 -8.69 -17.35 -18.12
CA SER A 113 -9.86 -17.55 -17.24
C SER A 113 -10.92 -16.45 -17.39
N PHE A 114 -10.52 -15.19 -17.53
CA PHE A 114 -11.44 -14.06 -17.68
C PHE A 114 -11.99 -13.92 -19.10
N PHE A 115 -11.15 -14.21 -20.10
CA PHE A 115 -11.44 -13.98 -21.50
C PHE A 115 -11.11 -15.24 -22.29
N PRO A 116 -12.06 -16.18 -22.44
CA PRO A 116 -11.84 -17.46 -23.12
C PRO A 116 -11.51 -17.33 -24.62
N ILE A 117 -11.49 -16.10 -25.15
CA ILE A 117 -11.07 -15.77 -26.51
C ILE A 117 -9.54 -15.90 -26.67
N PHE A 118 -8.77 -15.72 -25.58
CA PHE A 118 -7.31 -15.86 -25.63
C PHE A 118 -6.91 -17.33 -25.49
N LEU A 119 -6.14 -17.82 -26.46
CA LEU A 119 -5.52 -19.14 -26.39
C LEU A 119 -4.36 -19.13 -25.37
N PRO A 120 -4.11 -20.24 -24.65
CA PRO A 120 -2.94 -20.40 -23.78
C PRO A 120 -1.59 -20.25 -24.51
N THR A 121 -1.58 -20.25 -25.84
CA THR A 121 -0.37 -20.09 -26.66
C THR A 121 -0.18 -18.66 -27.18
N THR A 122 -1.10 -17.74 -26.93
CA THR A 122 -1.03 -16.36 -27.44
C THR A 122 0.18 -15.64 -26.86
N ASN A 123 1.10 -15.20 -27.71
CA ASN A 123 2.27 -14.44 -27.28
C ASN A 123 1.85 -13.03 -26.81
N LEU A 124 1.95 -12.78 -25.49
CA LEU A 124 1.59 -11.50 -24.85
C LEU A 124 2.82 -10.61 -24.57
N PHE A 125 4.02 -11.04 -24.97
CA PHE A 125 5.28 -10.35 -24.71
C PHE A 125 5.24 -8.85 -25.07
N LEU A 126 4.73 -8.52 -26.27
CA LEU A 126 4.70 -7.14 -26.75
C LEU A 126 3.83 -6.24 -25.84
N PHE A 127 2.72 -6.77 -25.34
CA PHE A 127 1.80 -6.04 -24.47
C PHE A 127 2.40 -5.78 -23.08
N MET A 128 3.07 -6.78 -22.49
CA MET A 128 3.75 -6.65 -21.20
C MET A 128 4.86 -5.59 -21.27
N TRP A 129 5.72 -5.64 -22.30
CA TRP A 129 6.78 -4.63 -22.45
C TRP A 129 6.26 -3.23 -22.76
N THR A 130 5.17 -3.13 -23.52
CA THR A 130 4.48 -1.85 -23.75
C THR A 130 4.00 -1.27 -22.42
N HIS A 131 3.39 -2.09 -21.58
CA HIS A 131 2.93 -1.71 -20.25
C HIS A 131 4.10 -1.26 -19.34
N VAL A 132 5.17 -2.05 -19.24
CA VAL A 132 6.34 -1.70 -18.43
C VAL A 132 6.97 -0.39 -18.90
N THR A 133 7.16 -0.24 -20.20
CA THR A 133 7.73 0.97 -20.80
C THR A 133 6.87 2.19 -20.49
N LEU A 134 5.56 2.07 -20.62
CA LEU A 134 4.64 3.16 -20.36
C LEU A 134 4.63 3.56 -18.88
N ASN A 135 4.62 2.59 -17.97
CA ASN A 135 4.71 2.84 -16.53
C ASN A 135 6.04 3.51 -16.15
N LEU A 136 7.16 3.08 -16.76
CA LEU A 136 8.46 3.70 -16.56
C LEU A 136 8.47 5.15 -17.07
N VAL A 137 7.92 5.41 -18.26
CA VAL A 137 7.80 6.77 -18.82
C VAL A 137 6.96 7.66 -17.92
N LEU A 138 5.79 7.18 -17.47
CA LEU A 138 4.94 7.93 -16.52
C LEU A 138 5.69 8.22 -15.22
N TYR A 139 6.44 7.26 -14.69
CA TYR A 139 7.23 7.44 -13.48
C TYR A 139 8.34 8.49 -13.69
N VAL A 140 9.06 8.46 -14.81
CA VAL A 140 10.09 9.48 -15.14
C VAL A 140 9.45 10.87 -15.26
N ILE A 141 8.31 10.98 -15.94
CA ILE A 141 7.56 12.24 -16.04
C ILE A 141 7.14 12.72 -14.65
N MET A 142 6.66 11.83 -13.79
CA MET A 142 6.28 12.14 -12.42
C MET A 142 7.47 12.69 -11.62
N ILE A 143 8.62 12.03 -11.65
CA ILE A 143 9.85 12.48 -10.95
C ILE A 143 10.34 13.82 -11.50
N TRP A 144 10.27 14.02 -12.82
CA TRP A 144 10.62 15.30 -13.42
C TRP A 144 9.70 16.44 -12.95
N LEU A 145 8.37 16.25 -13.03
CA LEU A 145 7.39 17.21 -12.53
C LEU A 145 7.54 17.46 -11.02
N TYR A 146 7.92 16.43 -10.28
CA TYR A 146 8.20 16.52 -8.85
C TYR A 146 9.41 17.41 -8.56
N ALA A 147 10.51 17.24 -9.30
CA ALA A 147 11.70 18.10 -9.21
C ALA A 147 11.37 19.56 -9.58
N LEU A 148 10.59 19.78 -10.64
CA LEU A 148 10.12 21.13 -11.01
C LEU A 148 9.27 21.75 -9.90
N THR A 149 8.39 20.95 -9.27
CA THR A 149 7.56 21.41 -8.16
C THR A 149 8.42 21.82 -6.96
N ILE A 150 9.46 21.05 -6.62
CA ILE A 150 10.40 21.39 -5.54
C ILE A 150 11.18 22.67 -5.86
N ALA A 151 11.69 22.82 -7.09
CA ALA A 151 12.40 24.03 -7.50
C ALA A 151 11.52 25.28 -7.33
N GLN A 152 10.24 25.16 -7.66
CA GLN A 152 9.26 26.23 -7.49
C GLN A 152 8.89 26.49 -6.02
N ILE A 153 8.75 25.45 -5.21
CA ILE A 153 8.64 25.59 -3.74
C ILE A 153 9.80 26.44 -3.21
N GLN A 154 11.03 26.15 -3.62
CA GLN A 154 12.19 26.90 -3.15
C GLN A 154 12.16 28.37 -3.57
N SER A 155 11.66 28.70 -4.77
CA SER A 155 11.54 30.09 -5.22
C SER A 155 10.51 30.87 -4.39
N ILE A 156 9.33 30.29 -4.12
CA ILE A 156 8.32 30.90 -3.23
C ILE A 156 8.86 31.11 -1.82
N ARG A 157 9.57 30.11 -1.27
CA ARG A 157 10.12 30.19 0.09
C ARG A 157 11.03 31.41 0.25
N ARG A 158 11.82 31.73 -0.77
CA ARG A 158 12.68 32.92 -0.78
C ARG A 158 11.85 34.20 -0.72
N LEU A 159 10.78 34.29 -1.51
CA LEU A 159 9.84 35.43 -1.51
C LEU A 159 9.08 35.59 -0.19
N LEU A 160 8.69 34.47 0.44
CA LEU A 160 8.02 34.46 1.75
C LEU A 160 8.92 34.98 2.89
N ARG A 161 10.23 34.78 2.78
CA ARG A 161 11.20 35.19 3.80
C ARG A 161 11.50 36.69 3.75
N THR A 162 11.40 37.30 2.58
CA THR A 162 11.74 38.71 2.35
C THR A 162 10.55 39.66 2.43
N SER A 163 9.31 39.16 2.43
CA SER A 163 8.09 39.98 2.40
C SER A 163 7.13 39.67 3.54
N ASN A 164 6.31 40.66 3.94
CA ASN A 164 5.09 40.43 4.70
C ASN A 164 4.07 39.68 3.81
N ALA A 165 4.31 38.39 3.65
CA ALA A 165 3.59 37.55 2.72
C ALA A 165 2.08 37.54 2.98
N SER A 166 1.31 37.68 1.92
CA SER A 166 -0.15 37.58 1.97
C SER A 166 -0.61 36.23 2.53
N SER A 167 -1.74 36.24 3.22
CA SER A 167 -2.39 35.02 3.75
C SER A 167 -2.65 33.98 2.66
N SER A 168 -2.98 34.44 1.44
CA SER A 168 -3.17 33.60 0.26
C SER A 168 -1.89 32.84 -0.13
N LEU A 169 -0.74 33.51 -0.15
CA LEU A 169 0.54 32.87 -0.50
C LEU A 169 0.95 31.81 0.52
N ARG A 170 0.72 32.06 1.82
CA ARG A 170 0.93 31.06 2.89
C ARG A 170 0.00 29.87 2.77
N HIS A 171 -1.27 30.09 2.43
CA HIS A 171 -2.21 28.99 2.22
C HIS A 171 -1.77 28.09 1.06
N HIS A 172 -1.40 28.70 -0.08
CA HIS A 172 -0.88 27.97 -1.24
C HIS A 172 0.40 27.19 -0.92
N TRP A 173 1.35 27.81 -0.20
CA TRP A 173 2.57 27.17 0.28
C TRP A 173 2.29 25.89 1.09
N ASN A 174 1.36 25.97 2.04
CA ASN A 174 0.99 24.84 2.89
C ASN A 174 0.34 23.70 2.09
N THR A 175 -0.51 24.03 1.11
CA THR A 175 -1.11 23.04 0.20
C THR A 175 -0.05 22.30 -0.59
N LEU A 176 0.95 23.02 -1.11
CA LEU A 176 2.01 22.44 -1.92
C LEU A 176 2.93 21.51 -1.12
N ILE A 177 3.32 21.93 0.09
CA ILE A 177 4.03 21.06 1.04
C ILE A 177 3.22 19.80 1.35
N SER A 178 1.91 19.93 1.55
CA SER A 178 1.04 18.79 1.87
C SER A 178 1.02 17.78 0.71
N ILE A 179 0.95 18.25 -0.53
CA ILE A 179 1.03 17.38 -1.72
C ILE A 179 2.40 16.70 -1.79
N LEU A 180 3.49 17.41 -1.50
CA LEU A 180 4.84 16.85 -1.50
C LEU A 180 4.98 15.71 -0.47
N ILE A 181 4.53 15.95 0.76
CA ILE A 181 4.52 14.96 1.85
C ILE A 181 3.65 13.75 1.47
N TYR A 182 2.49 13.99 0.85
CA TYR A 182 1.60 12.92 0.40
C TYR A 182 2.26 12.04 -0.67
N CYS A 183 2.90 12.64 -1.67
CA CYS A 183 3.43 11.93 -2.83
C CYS A 183 4.80 11.26 -2.59
N THR A 184 5.66 11.78 -1.70
CA THR A 184 7.04 11.24 -1.57
C THR A 184 7.05 9.75 -1.22
N PRO A 185 6.41 9.32 -0.11
CA PRO A 185 6.59 7.95 0.36
C PRO A 185 5.97 6.91 -0.59
N PRO A 186 4.74 7.07 -1.12
CA PRO A 186 4.19 6.12 -2.09
C PRO A 186 4.95 6.04 -3.42
N ASN A 187 5.62 7.11 -3.84
CA ASN A 187 6.44 7.11 -5.04
C ASN A 187 7.70 6.23 -4.88
N ILE A 188 8.31 6.20 -3.69
CA ILE A 188 9.45 5.31 -3.39
C ILE A 188 9.03 3.85 -3.57
N PHE A 189 7.88 3.46 -2.99
CA PHE A 189 7.37 2.10 -3.15
C PHE A 189 6.93 1.79 -4.59
N THR A 190 6.53 2.80 -5.36
CA THR A 190 6.23 2.63 -6.78
C THR A 190 7.49 2.30 -7.57
N ALA A 191 8.64 2.88 -7.25
CA ALA A 191 9.91 2.51 -7.87
C ALA A 191 10.24 1.02 -7.65
N ILE A 192 10.03 0.52 -6.44
CA ILE A 192 10.24 -0.89 -6.09
C ILE A 192 9.27 -1.77 -6.89
N ALA A 193 8.00 -1.37 -7.00
CA ALA A 193 7.00 -2.11 -7.77
C ALA A 193 7.36 -2.21 -9.28
N LEU A 194 7.89 -1.14 -9.87
CA LEU A 194 8.34 -1.12 -11.26
C LEU A 194 9.48 -2.11 -11.52
N ALA A 195 10.37 -2.33 -10.55
CA ALA A 195 11.42 -3.34 -10.65
C ALA A 195 10.81 -4.75 -10.73
N GLY A 196 9.77 -5.02 -9.94
CA GLY A 196 9.00 -6.27 -10.02
C GLY A 196 8.38 -6.49 -11.40
N PHE A 197 7.68 -5.50 -11.95
CA PHE A 197 7.08 -5.61 -13.30
C PHE A 197 8.08 -5.87 -14.41
N SER A 198 9.24 -5.20 -14.30
CA SER A 198 10.34 -5.40 -15.24
C SER A 198 10.88 -6.82 -15.15
N CYS A 199 11.01 -7.36 -13.93
CA CYS A 199 11.45 -8.72 -13.69
C CYS A 199 10.44 -9.75 -14.22
N ASP A 200 9.15 -9.58 -13.92
CA ASP A 200 8.09 -10.48 -14.40
C ASP A 200 8.02 -10.50 -15.93
N SER A 201 8.15 -9.34 -16.58
CA SER A 201 8.20 -9.25 -18.04
C SER A 201 9.45 -9.91 -18.62
N LEU A 202 10.61 -9.77 -17.97
CA LEU A 202 11.85 -10.43 -18.36
C LEU A 202 11.71 -11.96 -18.26
N ASN A 203 11.14 -12.46 -17.17
CA ASN A 203 10.98 -13.89 -16.93
C ASN A 203 10.12 -14.55 -18.03
N GLU A 204 9.00 -13.90 -18.37
CA GLU A 204 8.14 -14.33 -19.48
C GLU A 204 8.83 -14.26 -20.84
N THR A 205 9.70 -13.27 -21.05
CA THR A 205 10.46 -13.11 -22.30
C THR A 205 11.45 -14.24 -22.50
N VAL A 206 12.14 -14.65 -21.43
CA VAL A 206 13.16 -15.70 -21.48
C VAL A 206 12.51 -17.10 -21.58
N GLY A 207 11.18 -17.18 -21.45
CA GLY A 207 10.44 -18.43 -21.54
C GLY A 207 10.50 -19.24 -20.24
N TYR A 208 10.80 -18.61 -19.11
CA TYR A 208 10.55 -19.17 -17.79
C TYR A 208 9.04 -19.12 -17.54
N ASN A 209 8.31 -19.98 -18.24
CA ASN A 209 6.88 -20.12 -18.05
C ASN A 209 6.65 -20.67 -16.65
N ILE A 210 5.87 -19.95 -15.85
CA ILE A 210 5.33 -20.48 -14.60
C ILE A 210 4.52 -21.72 -14.99
N ILE A 211 4.99 -22.90 -14.59
CA ILE A 211 4.29 -24.15 -14.90
C ILE A 211 2.93 -24.09 -14.22
N GLU A 212 1.85 -24.21 -15.00
CA GLU A 212 0.47 -24.13 -14.52
C GLU A 212 0.11 -25.27 -13.56
N GLN A 213 0.88 -26.36 -13.54
CA GLN A 213 0.67 -27.51 -12.68
C GLN A 213 2.00 -27.98 -12.10
N TRP A 214 2.12 -27.88 -10.78
CA TRP A 214 3.24 -28.40 -10.02
C TRP A 214 2.81 -29.73 -9.42
N GLU A 215 3.65 -30.76 -9.51
CA GLU A 215 3.35 -32.10 -9.00
C GLU A 215 3.10 -32.08 -7.48
N ASN A 216 3.86 -31.24 -6.76
CA ASN A 216 3.75 -31.03 -5.33
C ASN A 216 4.26 -29.62 -4.94
N ILE A 217 4.07 -29.24 -3.68
CA ILE A 217 4.51 -27.94 -3.14
C ILE A 217 6.04 -27.83 -3.14
N GLU A 218 6.76 -28.93 -2.86
CA GLU A 218 8.23 -28.93 -2.87
C GLU A 218 8.83 -28.61 -4.25
N ALA A 219 8.22 -29.09 -5.33
CA ALA A 219 8.65 -28.76 -6.69
C ALA A 219 8.41 -27.29 -7.02
N TYR A 220 7.31 -26.71 -6.52
CA TYR A 220 7.04 -25.29 -6.65
C TYR A 220 8.04 -24.44 -5.86
N ASP A 221 8.31 -24.81 -4.61
CA ASP A 221 9.27 -24.11 -3.75
C ASP A 221 10.69 -24.20 -4.33
N ASN A 222 11.09 -25.37 -4.81
CA ASN A 222 12.37 -25.55 -5.49
C ASN A 222 12.48 -24.73 -6.78
N TRP A 223 11.38 -24.60 -7.55
CA TRP A 223 11.38 -23.71 -8.71
C TRP A 223 11.46 -22.23 -8.32
N LEU A 224 10.78 -21.81 -7.26
CA LEU A 224 10.90 -20.44 -6.74
C LEU A 224 12.33 -20.11 -6.31
N GLU A 225 13.03 -21.07 -5.71
CA GLU A 225 14.41 -20.88 -5.23
C GLU A 225 15.45 -20.96 -6.34
N VAL A 226 15.30 -21.89 -7.29
CA VAL A 226 16.37 -22.22 -8.26
C VAL A 226 16.03 -21.77 -9.69
N GLY A 227 14.75 -21.80 -10.07
CA GLY A 227 14.28 -21.54 -11.42
C GLY A 227 13.84 -20.09 -11.67
N ASP A 228 13.26 -19.43 -10.66
CA ASP A 228 12.74 -18.07 -10.77
C ASP A 228 13.74 -17.05 -10.23
N VAL A 229 14.59 -16.55 -11.13
CA VAL A 229 15.60 -15.50 -10.81
C VAL A 229 14.94 -14.21 -10.28
N CYS A 230 13.63 -14.05 -10.49
CA CYS A 230 12.85 -12.90 -10.08
C CYS A 230 12.03 -13.11 -8.80
N SER A 231 12.10 -14.29 -8.16
CA SER A 231 11.24 -14.65 -7.02
C SER A 231 11.34 -13.65 -5.87
N ASP A 232 12.55 -13.35 -5.41
CA ASP A 232 12.80 -12.36 -4.34
C ASP A 232 12.24 -10.98 -4.71
N ILE A 233 12.57 -10.49 -5.91
CA ILE A 233 12.12 -9.18 -6.38
C ILE A 233 10.59 -9.13 -6.46
N ARG A 234 9.94 -10.22 -6.88
CA ARG A 234 8.48 -10.34 -6.94
C ARG A 234 7.88 -10.29 -5.55
N ILE A 235 8.41 -11.05 -4.59
CA ILE A 235 7.94 -11.04 -3.19
C ILE A 235 8.05 -9.63 -2.60
N TRP A 236 9.20 -8.98 -2.77
CA TRP A 236 9.43 -7.62 -2.31
C TRP A 236 8.51 -6.59 -3.00
N SER A 237 8.32 -6.70 -4.31
CA SER A 237 7.43 -5.83 -5.10
C SER A 237 5.96 -5.96 -4.64
N GLN A 238 5.50 -7.19 -4.44
CA GLN A 238 4.15 -7.47 -3.97
C GLN A 238 3.91 -6.96 -2.54
N GLY A 239 4.88 -7.17 -1.64
CA GLY A 239 4.84 -6.65 -0.28
C GLY A 239 4.89 -5.12 -0.25
N ALA A 240 5.77 -4.52 -1.05
CA ALA A 240 5.89 -3.07 -1.21
C ALA A 240 4.59 -2.43 -1.70
N THR A 241 3.80 -3.13 -2.52
CA THR A 241 2.49 -2.65 -2.95
C THR A 241 1.52 -2.48 -1.79
N ASN A 242 1.42 -3.46 -0.88
CA ASN A 242 0.54 -3.37 0.28
C ASN A 242 1.00 -2.25 1.23
N ILE A 243 2.31 -2.16 1.46
CA ILE A 243 2.91 -1.07 2.24
C ILE A 243 2.60 0.28 1.59
N ARG A 244 2.73 0.40 0.26
CA ARG A 244 2.40 1.61 -0.50
C ARG A 244 0.96 2.03 -0.28
N LEU A 245 0.02 1.10 -0.34
CA LEU A 245 -1.41 1.37 -0.13
C LEU A 245 -1.66 1.94 1.27
N PHE A 246 -1.11 1.28 2.29
CA PHE A 246 -1.19 1.74 3.67
C PHE A 246 -0.56 3.12 3.88
N VAL A 247 0.64 3.32 3.33
CA VAL A 247 1.38 4.57 3.40
C VAL A 247 0.64 5.68 2.67
N SER A 248 0.07 5.43 1.49
CA SER A 248 -0.72 6.41 0.73
C SER A 248 -1.95 6.87 1.51
N LEU A 249 -2.68 5.94 2.11
CA LEU A 249 -3.82 6.27 2.97
C LEU A 249 -3.36 7.11 4.16
N SER A 250 -2.35 6.63 4.88
CA SER A 250 -1.82 7.31 6.08
C SER A 250 -1.30 8.71 5.78
N THR A 251 -0.54 8.89 4.69
CA THR A 251 -0.01 10.19 4.29
C THR A 251 -1.11 11.12 3.82
N ALA A 252 -2.17 10.63 3.15
CA ALA A 252 -3.32 11.47 2.80
C ALA A 252 -4.00 12.04 4.04
N LEU A 253 -4.25 11.16 5.02
CA LEU A 253 -4.90 11.49 6.28
C LEU A 253 -4.10 12.52 7.10
N ILE A 254 -2.76 12.42 7.08
CA ILE A 254 -1.86 13.34 7.80
C ILE A 254 -1.66 14.65 7.04
N ALA A 255 -1.39 14.59 5.73
CA ALA A 255 -0.98 15.74 4.95
C ALA A 255 -2.09 16.79 4.83
N PHE A 256 -3.31 16.38 4.46
CA PHE A 256 -4.40 17.32 4.18
C PHE A 256 -5.14 17.73 5.46
N LYS A 257 -5.26 19.04 5.67
CA LYS A 257 -5.90 19.61 6.86
C LYS A 257 -7.37 19.22 6.98
N GLU A 258 -8.03 19.04 5.85
CA GLU A 258 -9.43 18.66 5.71
C GLU A 258 -9.70 17.26 6.30
N TYR A 259 -8.77 16.32 6.14
CA TYR A 259 -8.89 14.96 6.71
C TYR A 259 -8.33 14.88 8.12
N ARG A 260 -7.24 15.58 8.39
CA ARG A 260 -6.59 15.59 9.71
C ARG A 260 -7.54 16.02 10.83
N LYS A 261 -8.38 17.03 10.58
CA LYS A 261 -9.33 17.54 11.59
C LYS A 261 -10.34 16.47 12.05
N PRO A 262 -11.12 15.83 11.17
CA PRO A 262 -11.97 14.70 11.53
C PRO A 262 -11.23 13.58 12.24
N ILE A 263 -10.04 13.20 11.76
CA ILE A 263 -9.28 12.08 12.33
C ILE A 263 -8.82 12.40 13.75
N VAL A 264 -8.27 13.59 13.99
CA VAL A 264 -7.87 14.00 15.34
C VAL A 264 -9.08 13.97 16.28
N LYS A 265 -10.27 14.38 15.81
CA LYS A 265 -11.51 14.29 16.60
C LYS A 265 -11.92 12.84 16.88
N ILE A 266 -11.84 11.96 15.88
CA ILE A 266 -12.18 10.53 16.05
C ILE A 266 -11.19 9.87 17.02
N VAL A 267 -9.89 10.05 16.79
CA VAL A 267 -8.82 9.50 17.63
C VAL A 267 -8.91 10.04 19.05
N SER A 268 -9.16 11.34 19.25
CA SER A 268 -9.33 11.89 20.60
C SER A 268 -10.56 11.32 21.30
N THR A 269 -11.65 11.07 20.57
CA THR A 269 -12.86 10.45 21.10
C THR A 269 -12.61 8.99 21.50
N ILE A 270 -11.96 8.20 20.64
CA ILE A 270 -11.58 6.81 20.92
C ILE A 270 -10.62 6.75 22.09
N TRP A 271 -9.61 7.62 22.13
CA TRP A 271 -8.63 7.68 23.21
C TRP A 271 -9.28 8.02 24.55
N ALA A 272 -10.21 8.98 24.57
CA ALA A 272 -10.98 9.29 25.77
C ALA A 272 -11.80 8.08 26.26
N TYR A 273 -12.40 7.31 25.35
CA TYR A 273 -13.12 6.08 25.67
C TYR A 273 -12.19 4.99 26.21
N VAL A 274 -11.06 4.72 25.55
CA VAL A 274 -10.06 3.74 25.99
C VAL A 274 -9.51 4.11 27.37
N TYR A 275 -9.18 5.38 27.58
CA TYR A 275 -8.73 5.89 28.87
C TYR A 275 -9.79 5.72 29.97
N TYR A 276 -11.06 5.97 29.66
CA TYR A 276 -12.17 5.74 30.58
C TYR A 276 -12.30 4.25 30.95
N VAL A 277 -12.33 3.34 29.97
CA VAL A 277 -12.40 1.89 30.19
C VAL A 277 -11.21 1.41 31.02
N TRP A 278 -10.00 1.84 30.67
CA TRP A 278 -8.78 1.51 31.43
C TRP A 278 -8.88 1.98 32.88
N LYS A 279 -9.38 3.20 33.10
CA LYS A 279 -9.60 3.73 34.45
C LYS A 279 -10.60 2.87 35.23
N VAL A 280 -11.72 2.47 34.63
CA VAL A 280 -12.72 1.59 35.28
C VAL A 280 -12.11 0.22 35.62
N ILE A 281 -11.39 -0.40 34.69
CA ILE A 281 -10.70 -1.69 34.92
C ILE A 281 -9.69 -1.55 36.06
N LEU A 282 -8.88 -0.49 36.06
CA LEU A 282 -7.92 -0.23 37.12
C LEU A 282 -8.62 -0.05 38.46
N PHE A 283 -9.68 0.76 38.56
CA PHE A 283 -10.39 0.99 39.82
C PHE A 283 -11.19 -0.21 40.32
N THR A 284 -11.64 -1.11 39.44
CA THR A 284 -12.41 -2.31 39.84
C THR A 284 -11.50 -3.49 40.20
N LEU A 285 -10.38 -3.69 39.49
CA LEU A 285 -9.46 -4.80 39.73
C LEU A 285 -8.44 -4.51 40.84
N LEU A 286 -7.96 -3.27 40.98
CA LEU A 286 -6.92 -2.94 41.97
C LEU A 286 -7.34 -3.22 43.42
N PRO A 287 -8.56 -2.86 43.89
CA PRO A 287 -8.99 -3.17 45.25
C PRO A 287 -9.08 -4.67 45.49
N SER A 288 -9.59 -5.42 44.50
CA SER A 288 -9.74 -6.87 44.55
C SER A 288 -8.40 -7.59 44.70
N VAL A 289 -7.39 -7.15 43.94
CA VAL A 289 -6.02 -7.69 44.03
C VAL A 289 -5.35 -7.32 45.35
N ILE A 290 -5.54 -6.09 45.84
CA ILE A 290 -5.00 -5.67 47.15
C ILE A 290 -5.66 -6.47 48.28
N LEU A 291 -6.97 -6.71 48.23
CA LEU A 291 -7.68 -7.50 49.23
C LEU A 291 -7.23 -8.97 49.23
N ILE A 292 -7.03 -9.57 48.05
CA ILE A 292 -6.49 -10.94 47.93
C ILE A 292 -5.08 -11.01 48.51
N ARG A 293 -4.24 -10.00 48.27
CA ARG A 293 -2.87 -9.95 48.81
C ARG A 293 -2.85 -9.78 50.33
N LEU A 294 -3.79 -9.04 50.91
CA LEU A 294 -3.95 -8.89 52.36
C LEU A 294 -4.56 -10.14 53.02
N LYS A 295 -5.37 -10.90 52.29
CA LYS A 295 -6.03 -12.12 52.80
C LYS A 295 -5.23 -13.39 52.56
N SER A 296 -4.12 -13.33 51.83
CA SER A 296 -3.15 -14.43 51.77
C SER A 296 -2.57 -14.60 53.17
N PRO A 297 -2.89 -15.68 53.91
CA PRO A 297 -2.23 -15.94 55.18
C PRO A 297 -0.73 -15.97 54.90
N MET A 298 0.05 -15.22 55.69
CA MET A 298 1.48 -15.41 55.75
C MET A 298 1.69 -16.90 56.08
N LYS A 299 1.94 -17.73 55.05
CA LYS A 299 2.53 -19.03 55.29
C LYS A 299 3.81 -18.73 56.05
N PRO A 300 3.97 -19.25 57.27
CA PRO A 300 5.18 -19.05 58.03
C PRO A 300 6.33 -19.41 57.09
N LYS A 301 7.24 -18.46 56.94
CA LYS A 301 8.47 -18.64 56.18
C LYS A 301 9.14 -19.84 56.82
N SER A 302 8.97 -21.02 56.22
CA SER A 302 9.66 -22.23 56.64
C SER A 302 11.13 -21.90 56.47
N THR A 303 11.77 -21.56 57.58
CA THR A 303 13.22 -21.53 57.74
C THR A 303 13.69 -22.95 57.53
N ASN A 304 13.71 -23.39 56.27
CA ASN A 304 14.56 -24.51 55.90
C ASN A 304 15.98 -23.99 56.11
N PRO A 305 16.78 -24.65 56.96
CA PRO A 305 18.17 -24.29 57.13
C PRO A 305 18.82 -24.32 55.75
N ILE A 306 19.55 -23.25 55.45
CA ILE A 306 20.42 -23.16 54.28
C ILE A 306 21.52 -24.19 54.51
N THR A 307 21.33 -25.42 54.05
CA THR A 307 22.43 -26.33 53.76
C THR A 307 23.13 -25.77 52.53
N VAL A 308 24.21 -25.03 52.77
CA VAL A 308 25.18 -24.63 51.75
C VAL A 308 25.80 -25.92 51.22
N ASN A 309 25.31 -26.40 50.07
CA ASN A 309 25.92 -27.51 49.37
C ASN A 309 27.10 -26.95 48.57
N VAL A 310 28.29 -26.99 49.16
CA VAL A 310 29.57 -26.66 48.53
C VAL A 310 29.94 -27.83 47.62
N HIS A 311 29.26 -28.00 46.48
CA HIS A 311 29.72 -28.89 45.41
C HIS A 311 29.00 -28.52 44.11
N THR A 312 29.58 -27.59 43.36
CA THR A 312 29.56 -27.56 41.87
C THR A 312 30.47 -26.41 41.40
N LEU A 313 31.76 -26.64 41.54
CA LEU A 313 32.82 -25.90 40.88
C LEU A 313 33.48 -26.90 39.92
N SER A 314 32.83 -27.18 38.79
CA SER A 314 33.46 -27.85 37.65
C SER A 314 32.52 -27.88 36.44
N ALA A 315 33.07 -27.49 35.29
CA ALA A 315 32.54 -27.63 33.93
C ALA A 315 31.48 -26.60 33.49
N ILE A 316 31.91 -25.61 32.71
CA ILE A 316 31.84 -25.70 31.24
C ILE A 316 32.95 -24.81 30.66
N GLN A 317 33.79 -25.49 29.88
CA GLN A 317 34.77 -24.98 28.93
C GLN A 317 34.07 -24.80 27.58
#